data_AF-A0A524CMU7-F1
#
_entry.id   AF-A0A524CMU7-F1
#
_cell.length_a   1.000
_cell.length_b   1.000
_cell.length_c   1.000
_cell.angle_alpha   90.00
_cell.angle_beta   90.00
_cell.angle_gamma   90.00
#
_symmetry.space_group_name_H-M   'P 1'
#
loop_
_entity.id
_entity.type
_entity.pdbx_description
1 polymer ?
#
loop_
_entity_poly.entity_id
_entity_poly.type
_entity_poly.pdbx_seq_one_letter_code
_entity_poly.pdbx_strand_id
1 'polypeptide(L)'
;MIDSWLSQTKLKNIYEGLVRKLFLGRVSANQLTIIGLVLGLLSAFLIYLSGTLPYSTKLIIISCVVMVISFVLDAMDGAIARAEKPTRFGGMLDLFSDRTVEVSIIIAVVSTDPILLIWPGLFSLGAMVLCISMFLVVSVLFDQEERS
;
A
#
# COMPACT_ATOMS: atom_id res chain seq x y z
N MET A 1 5.18 -9.49 -17.88
CA MET A 1 6.35 -10.38 -18.06
C MET A 1 6.87 -10.96 -16.74
N ILE A 2 6.79 -10.24 -15.61
CA ILE A 2 6.99 -10.80 -14.25
C ILE A 2 5.74 -11.56 -13.74
N ASP A 3 4.55 -11.19 -14.23
CA ASP A 3 3.27 -11.83 -13.87
C ASP A 3 3.16 -13.31 -14.27
N SER A 4 3.81 -13.75 -15.36
CA SER A 4 3.80 -15.18 -15.73
C SER A 4 4.80 -16.00 -14.91
N TRP A 5 5.70 -15.36 -14.16
CA TRP A 5 6.70 -16.02 -13.32
C TRP A 5 6.18 -16.22 -11.88
N LEU A 6 5.42 -15.26 -11.34
CA LEU A 6 4.80 -15.36 -10.02
C LEU A 6 3.54 -16.23 -9.99
N SER A 7 2.81 -16.36 -11.10
CA SER A 7 1.58 -17.17 -11.16
C SER A 7 1.82 -18.68 -11.01
N GLN A 8 3.07 -19.15 -11.12
CA GLN A 8 3.43 -20.57 -11.01
C GLN A 8 3.95 -20.99 -9.63
N THR A 9 4.03 -20.09 -8.67
CA THR A 9 4.63 -20.44 -7.37
C THR A 9 3.58 -21.00 -6.42
N LYS A 10 3.79 -22.23 -5.93
CA LYS A 10 3.00 -22.85 -4.83
C LYS A 10 2.80 -21.93 -3.62
N LEU A 11 3.67 -20.94 -3.44
CA LEU A 11 3.59 -19.90 -2.41
C LEU A 11 2.31 -19.07 -2.46
N LYS A 12 1.81 -18.69 -3.65
CA LYS A 12 0.56 -17.92 -3.76
C LYS A 12 -0.63 -18.73 -3.24
N ASN A 13 -0.70 -20.00 -3.62
CA ASN A 13 -1.77 -20.90 -3.18
C ASN A 13 -1.66 -21.27 -1.69
N ILE A 14 -0.44 -21.40 -1.14
CA ILE A 14 -0.23 -21.63 0.30
C ILE A 14 -0.63 -20.39 1.10
N TYR A 15 -0.22 -19.19 0.64
CA TYR A 15 -0.58 -17.92 1.25
C TYR A 15 -2.09 -17.69 1.21
N GLU A 16 -2.72 -17.77 0.03
CA GLU A 16 -4.17 -17.60 -0.13
C GLU A 16 -4.93 -18.68 0.65
N GLY A 17 -4.41 -19.90 0.75
CA GLY A 17 -4.96 -20.98 1.57
C GLY A 17 -4.87 -20.71 3.07
N LEU A 18 -3.75 -20.15 3.56
CA LEU A 18 -3.53 -19.82 4.97
C LEU A 18 -4.36 -18.60 5.38
N VAL A 19 -4.41 -17.58 4.53
CA VAL A 19 -5.28 -16.40 4.69
C VAL A 19 -6.74 -16.84 4.70
N ARG A 20 -7.17 -17.67 3.74
CA ARG A 20 -8.52 -18.25 3.74
C ARG A 20 -8.82 -18.97 5.05
N LYS A 21 -7.93 -19.83 5.51
CA LYS A 21 -8.18 -20.69 6.67
C LYS A 21 -8.19 -19.92 7.99
N LEU A 22 -7.40 -18.85 8.12
CA LEU A 22 -7.36 -18.03 9.34
C LEU A 22 -8.44 -16.94 9.38
N PHE A 23 -8.76 -16.33 8.24
CA PHE A 23 -9.49 -15.05 8.19
C PHE A 23 -10.86 -15.10 7.50
N LEU A 24 -11.17 -16.12 6.68
CA LEU A 24 -12.52 -16.23 6.10
C LEU A 24 -13.58 -16.31 7.20
N GLY A 25 -14.56 -15.42 7.14
CA GLY A 25 -15.69 -15.38 8.06
C GLY A 25 -15.42 -14.69 9.41
N ARG A 26 -14.22 -14.15 9.65
CA ARG A 26 -13.88 -13.45 10.91
C ARG A 26 -13.59 -11.95 10.75
N VAL A 27 -12.98 -11.56 9.63
CA VAL A 27 -12.58 -10.17 9.37
C VAL A 27 -12.91 -9.81 7.93
N SER A 28 -13.52 -8.66 7.70
CA SER A 28 -13.85 -8.21 6.33
C SER A 28 -12.64 -7.56 5.66
N ALA A 29 -12.54 -7.64 4.33
CA ALA A 29 -11.46 -7.01 3.56
C ALA A 29 -11.29 -5.53 3.93
N ASN A 30 -12.40 -4.77 3.98
CA ASN A 30 -12.37 -3.34 4.35
C ASN A 30 -11.80 -3.08 5.75
N GLN A 31 -11.99 -3.99 6.71
CA GLN A 31 -11.39 -3.85 8.04
C GLN A 31 -9.87 -4.02 7.98
N LEU A 32 -9.37 -4.98 7.20
CA LEU A 32 -7.92 -5.12 6.98
C LEU A 32 -7.34 -3.88 6.31
N THR A 33 -8.01 -3.35 5.28
CA THR A 33 -7.58 -2.11 4.59
C THR A 33 -7.46 -0.94 5.57
N ILE A 34 -8.45 -0.75 6.45
CA ILE A 34 -8.43 0.33 7.46
C ILE A 34 -7.30 0.10 8.49
N ILE A 35 -7.07 -1.13 8.92
CA ILE A 35 -5.98 -1.45 9.84
C ILE A 35 -4.62 -1.18 9.15
N GLY A 36 -4.49 -1.59 7.89
CA GLY A 36 -3.34 -1.27 7.04
C GLY A 36 -3.11 0.23 6.98
N LEU A 37 -4.12 1.01 6.60
CA LEU A 37 -4.06 2.48 6.57
C LEU A 37 -3.55 3.07 7.90
N VAL A 38 -4.11 2.65 9.03
CA VAL A 38 -3.70 3.15 10.36
C VAL A 38 -2.24 2.81 10.65
N LEU A 39 -1.78 1.60 10.32
CA LEU A 39 -0.38 1.20 10.51
C LEU A 39 0.55 1.96 9.56
N GLY A 40 0.17 2.16 8.29
CA GLY A 40 0.93 2.95 7.33
C GLY A 40 1.09 4.41 7.78
N LEU A 41 0.02 5.04 8.27
CA LEU A 41 0.06 6.39 8.85
C LEU A 41 0.90 6.43 10.12
N LEU A 42 0.81 5.41 10.98
CA LEU A 42 1.67 5.29 12.16
C LEU A 42 3.15 5.20 11.77
N SER A 43 3.48 4.44 10.73
CA SER A 43 4.84 4.38 10.20
C SER A 43 5.33 5.75 9.71
N ALA A 44 4.50 6.48 8.97
CA ALA A 44 4.84 7.85 8.54
C ALA A 44 5.10 8.77 9.74
N PHE A 45 4.24 8.70 10.75
CA PHE A 45 4.43 9.46 11.98
C PHE A 45 5.72 9.12 12.72
N LEU A 46 6.09 7.83 12.78
CA LEU A 46 7.35 7.38 13.37
C LEU A 46 8.59 7.87 12.60
N ILE A 47 8.52 7.90 11.26
CA ILE A 47 9.57 8.47 10.41
C ILE A 47 9.74 9.96 10.72
N TYR A 48 8.64 10.71 10.79
CA TYR A 48 8.68 12.13 11.14
C TYR A 48 9.37 12.36 12.50
N LEU A 49 8.98 11.60 13.53
CA LEU A 49 9.60 11.69 14.86
C LEU A 49 11.08 11.31 14.87
N SER A 50 11.52 10.44 13.95
CA SER A 50 12.93 10.05 13.85
C SER A 50 13.85 11.21 13.50
N GLY A 51 13.35 12.25 12.81
CA GLY A 51 14.11 13.46 12.50
C GLY A 51 14.30 14.41 13.70
N THR A 52 13.43 14.34 14.71
CA THR A 52 13.44 15.27 15.86
C THR A 52 14.08 14.66 17.12
N LEU A 53 13.99 13.34 17.32
CA LEU A 53 14.42 12.68 18.55
C LEU A 53 15.84 12.08 18.45
N PRO A 54 16.60 12.00 19.56
CA PRO A 54 17.95 11.41 19.60
C PRO A 54 18.01 9.90 19.36
N TYR A 55 16.86 9.22 19.25
CA TYR A 55 16.75 7.77 18.99
C TYR A 55 16.41 7.43 17.52
N SER A 56 16.84 8.27 16.57
CA SER A 56 16.47 8.21 15.16
C SER A 56 16.57 6.81 14.55
N THR A 57 17.68 6.09 14.75
CA THR A 57 17.90 4.78 14.14
C THR A 57 16.89 3.72 14.61
N LYS A 58 16.51 3.72 15.90
CA LYS A 58 15.53 2.77 16.44
C LYS A 58 14.13 3.06 15.89
N LEU A 59 13.76 4.34 15.83
CA LEU A 59 12.47 4.79 15.29
C LEU A 59 12.32 4.41 13.81
N ILE A 60 13.38 4.58 13.01
CA ILE A 60 13.38 4.18 11.58
C ILE A 60 13.20 2.66 11.44
N ILE A 61 13.89 1.86 12.25
CA ILE A 61 13.74 0.39 12.18
C ILE A 61 12.29 0.00 12.53
N ILE A 62 11.73 0.59 13.59
CA ILE A 62 10.34 0.32 13.98
C ILE A 62 9.37 0.77 12.89
N SER A 63 9.57 1.94 12.27
CA SER A 63 8.72 2.38 11.16
C SER A 63 8.80 1.42 9.98
N CYS A 64 10.00 0.92 9.62
CA CYS A 64 10.13 -0.08 8.56
C CYS A 64 9.36 -1.36 8.89
N VAL A 65 9.43 -1.85 10.13
CA VAL A 65 8.67 -3.04 10.55
C VAL A 65 7.17 -2.79 10.48
N VAL A 66 6.70 -1.66 10.99
CA VAL A 66 5.27 -1.28 10.94
C VAL A 66 4.79 -1.14 9.49
N MET A 67 5.60 -0.54 8.61
CA MET A 67 5.30 -0.42 7.18
C MET A 67 5.19 -1.79 6.51
N VAL A 68 6.11 -2.71 6.79
CA VAL A 68 6.04 -4.08 6.24
C VAL A 68 4.77 -4.79 6.70
N ILE A 69 4.37 -4.61 7.97
CA ILE A 69 3.11 -5.17 8.45
C ILE A 69 1.91 -4.56 7.70
N SER A 70 1.88 -3.24 7.50
CA SER A 70 0.86 -2.57 6.70
C SER A 70 0.77 -3.16 5.28
N PHE A 71 1.91 -3.31 4.61
CA PHE A 71 1.99 -3.87 3.26
C PHE A 71 1.50 -5.32 3.19
N VAL A 72 1.79 -6.13 4.23
CA VAL A 72 1.29 -7.51 4.29
C VAL A 72 -0.23 -7.53 4.47
N LEU A 73 -0.80 -6.65 5.29
CA LEU A 73 -2.25 -6.58 5.51
C LEU A 73 -3.01 -6.16 4.24
N ASP A 74 -2.45 -5.22 3.48
CA ASP A 74 -2.95 -4.78 2.18
C ASP A 74 -2.99 -5.95 1.18
N ALA A 75 -1.88 -6.68 1.04
CA ALA A 75 -1.86 -7.90 0.22
C ALA A 75 -2.88 -8.97 0.67
N MET A 76 -3.17 -9.04 1.98
CA MET A 76 -4.15 -9.98 2.55
C MET A 76 -5.59 -9.57 2.24
N ASP A 77 -5.91 -8.27 2.25
CA ASP A 77 -7.26 -7.81 1.98
C ASP A 77 -7.69 -8.11 0.53
N GLY A 78 -6.77 -7.96 -0.43
CA GLY A 78 -7.00 -8.27 -1.83
C GLY A 78 -7.19 -9.78 -2.04
N ALA A 79 -6.47 -10.60 -1.27
CA ALA A 79 -6.68 -12.06 -1.27
C ALA A 79 -8.06 -12.45 -0.71
N ILE A 80 -8.50 -11.80 0.37
CA ILE A 80 -9.83 -12.03 0.97
C ILE A 80 -10.93 -11.56 0.02
N ALA A 81 -10.79 -10.38 -0.58
CA ALA A 81 -11.75 -9.83 -1.55
C ALA A 81 -11.93 -10.74 -2.78
N ARG A 82 -10.84 -11.37 -3.27
CA ARG A 82 -10.91 -12.39 -4.34
C ARG A 82 -11.57 -13.70 -3.89
N ALA A 83 -11.38 -14.10 -2.64
CA ALA A 83 -11.89 -15.35 -2.10
C ALA A 83 -13.40 -15.30 -1.74
N GLU A 84 -13.92 -14.11 -1.44
CA GLU A 84 -15.34 -13.85 -1.19
C GLU A 84 -16.02 -13.29 -2.45
N LYS A 85 -16.29 -11.99 -2.48
CA LYS A 85 -16.85 -11.27 -3.62
C LYS A 85 -16.29 -9.85 -3.63
N PRO A 86 -15.53 -9.45 -4.67
CA PRO A 86 -14.97 -8.11 -4.73
C PRO A 86 -16.09 -7.06 -4.82
N THR A 87 -15.95 -5.96 -4.09
CA THR A 87 -16.89 -4.84 -4.10
C THR A 87 -16.22 -3.61 -4.71
N ARG A 88 -16.99 -2.79 -5.44
CA ARG A 88 -16.48 -1.51 -5.99
C ARG A 88 -15.99 -0.56 -4.91
N PHE A 89 -16.69 -0.54 -3.77
CA PHE A 89 -16.30 0.29 -2.63
C PHE A 89 -14.97 -0.18 -2.02
N GLY A 90 -14.78 -1.50 -1.84
CA GLY A 90 -13.53 -2.06 -1.32
C GLY A 90 -12.34 -1.68 -2.20
N GLY A 91 -12.46 -1.83 -3.52
CA GLY A 91 -11.38 -1.42 -4.45
C GLY A 91 -11.10 0.10 -4.45
N MET A 92 -12.12 0.93 -4.22
CA MET A 92 -11.91 2.37 -4.06
C MET A 92 -11.20 2.71 -2.75
N LEU A 93 -11.57 2.04 -1.65
CA LEU A 93 -10.97 2.23 -0.34
C LEU A 93 -9.51 1.77 -0.31
N ASP A 94 -9.22 0.63 -0.93
CA ASP A 94 -7.89 0.07 -1.15
C ASP A 94 -6.99 1.08 -1.86
N LEU A 95 -7.39 1.50 -3.07
CA LEU A 95 -6.67 2.51 -3.86
C LEU A 95 -6.46 3.83 -3.10
N PHE A 96 -7.49 4.32 -2.39
CA PHE A 96 -7.38 5.56 -1.62
C PHE A 96 -6.42 5.42 -0.42
N SER A 97 -6.47 4.29 0.27
CA SER A 97 -5.64 4.02 1.45
C SER A 97 -4.17 3.93 1.07
N ASP A 98 -3.88 3.18 0.02
CA ASP A 98 -2.56 3.06 -0.61
C ASP A 98 -1.92 4.41 -0.87
N ARG A 99 -2.64 5.29 -1.59
CA ARG A 99 -2.14 6.62 -1.98
C ARG A 99 -1.98 7.53 -0.77
N THR A 100 -2.87 7.40 0.21
CA THR A 100 -2.78 8.17 1.46
C THR A 100 -1.53 7.81 2.24
N VAL A 101 -1.19 6.51 2.36
CA VAL A 101 0.03 6.06 3.03
C VAL A 101 1.27 6.52 2.26
N GLU A 102 1.29 6.34 0.94
CA GLU A 102 2.43 6.72 0.08
C GLU A 102 2.77 8.21 0.20
N VAL A 103 1.76 9.09 0.06
CA VAL A 103 1.91 10.54 0.23
C VAL A 103 2.39 10.88 1.64
N SER A 104 1.81 10.25 2.66
CA SER A 104 2.18 10.50 4.06
C SER A 104 3.63 10.14 4.35
N ILE A 105 4.13 9.05 3.76
CA ILE A 105 5.52 8.63 3.91
C ILE A 105 6.47 9.61 3.24
N ILE A 106 6.17 10.07 2.01
CA ILE A 106 7.01 11.05 1.32
C ILE A 106 7.07 12.35 2.14
N ILE A 107 5.92 12.84 2.63
CA ILE A 107 5.86 14.03 3.48
C ILE A 107 6.68 13.83 4.76
N ALA A 108 6.54 12.68 5.42
CA ALA A 108 7.27 12.38 6.66
C ALA A 108 8.78 12.36 6.44
N VAL A 109 9.25 11.71 5.36
CA VAL A 109 10.66 11.67 4.99
C VAL A 109 11.19 13.07 4.69
N VAL A 110 10.50 13.85 3.86
CA VAL A 110 10.91 15.23 3.54
C VAL A 110 11.00 16.10 4.79
N SER A 111 10.10 15.87 5.74
CA SER A 111 10.07 16.62 7.01
C SER A 111 11.26 16.33 7.93
N THR A 112 12.01 15.24 7.71
CA THR A 112 13.20 14.93 8.54
C THR A 112 14.38 15.85 8.25
N ASP A 113 14.61 16.21 6.99
CA ASP A 113 15.57 17.23 6.56
C ASP A 113 15.03 17.99 5.34
N PRO A 114 14.23 19.06 5.56
CA PRO A 114 13.59 19.79 4.47
C PRO A 114 14.56 20.45 3.50
N ILE A 115 15.77 20.81 3.95
CA ILE A 115 16.74 21.55 3.12
C ILE A 115 17.29 20.63 2.03
N LEU A 116 17.60 19.38 2.39
CA LEU A 116 18.14 18.40 1.45
C LEU A 116 17.04 17.63 0.69
N LEU A 117 15.89 17.36 1.32
CA LEU A 117 14.93 16.37 0.82
C LEU A 117 13.74 16.97 0.05
N ILE A 118 13.53 18.29 0.07
CA ILE A 118 12.38 18.91 -0.60
C ILE A 118 12.36 18.64 -2.12
N TRP A 119 13.50 18.74 -2.80
CA TRP A 119 13.58 18.50 -4.24
C TRP A 119 13.36 17.03 -4.59
N PRO A 120 14.08 16.05 -3.99
CA PRO A 120 13.76 14.63 -4.18
C PRO A 120 12.30 14.28 -3.88
N GLY A 121 11.75 14.82 -2.79
CA GLY A 121 10.36 14.60 -2.40
C GLY A 121 9.36 15.11 -3.42
N LEU A 122 9.59 16.33 -3.95
CA LEU A 122 8.73 16.91 -4.98
C LEU A 122 8.78 16.12 -6.30
N PHE A 123 9.96 15.69 -6.72
CA PHE A 123 10.10 14.82 -7.90
C PHE A 123 9.41 13.47 -7.69
N SER A 124 9.51 12.89 -6.49
CA SER A 124 8.85 11.63 -6.16
C SER A 124 7.32 11.77 -6.20
N LEU A 125 6.76 12.83 -5.63
CA LEU A 125 5.32 13.10 -5.70
C LEU A 125 4.86 13.34 -7.14
N GLY A 126 5.62 14.10 -7.93
CA GLY A 126 5.33 14.34 -9.34
C GLY A 126 5.33 13.05 -10.16
N ALA A 127 6.36 12.20 -9.98
CA ALA A 127 6.45 10.91 -10.64
C ALA A 127 5.29 9.98 -10.27
N MET A 128 4.92 9.95 -8.99
CA MET A 128 3.78 9.17 -8.49
C MET A 128 2.47 9.61 -9.17
N VAL A 129 2.18 10.92 -9.23
CA VAL A 129 0.97 11.46 -9.89
C VAL A 129 0.93 11.11 -11.38
N LEU A 130 2.06 11.25 -12.09
CA LEU A 130 2.15 10.89 -13.51
C LEU A 130 1.93 9.39 -13.74
N CYS A 131 2.50 8.55 -12.89
CA CYS A 131 2.34 7.10 -12.95
C CYS A 131 0.87 6.70 -12.77
N ILE A 132 0.21 7.21 -11.74
CA ILE A 132 -1.20 6.91 -11.46
C ILE A 132 -2.11 7.42 -12.59
N SER A 133 -1.84 8.63 -13.10
CA SER A 133 -2.63 9.21 -14.20
C SER A 133 -2.56 8.33 -15.45
N MET A 134 -1.37 7.84 -15.79
CA MET A 134 -1.19 6.92 -16.91
C MET A 134 -1.93 5.60 -16.68
N PHE A 135 -1.82 5.01 -15.49
CA PHE A 135 -2.54 3.77 -15.17
C PHE A 135 -4.06 3.93 -15.30
N LEU A 136 -4.63 5.02 -14.76
CA LEU A 136 -6.07 5.28 -14.85
C LEU A 136 -6.54 5.49 -16.29
N VAL A 137 -5.77 6.25 -17.10
CA VAL A 137 -6.08 6.45 -18.52
C VAL A 137 -6.07 5.12 -19.27
N VAL A 138 -5.02 4.32 -19.07
CA VAL A 138 -4.90 3.00 -19.70
C VAL A 138 -6.04 2.07 -19.28
N SER A 139 -6.40 2.04 -18.00
CA SER A 139 -7.53 1.24 -17.51
C SER A 139 -8.87 1.62 -18.15
N VAL A 140 -9.11 2.92 -18.38
CA VAL A 140 -10.33 3.39 -19.06
C VAL A 140 -10.32 2.99 -20.53
N LEU A 141 -9.19 3.15 -21.23
CA LEU A 141 -9.09 2.80 -22.65
C LEU A 141 -9.36 1.31 -22.89
N PHE A 142 -8.82 0.42 -22.06
CA PHE A 142 -9.07 -1.02 -22.17
C PHE A 142 -10.54 -1.40 -21.89
N ASP A 143 -11.22 -0.74 -20.94
CA ASP A 143 -12.66 -0.98 -20.70
C ASP A 143 -13.54 -0.51 -21.87
N GLN A 144 -13.08 0.47 -22.68
CA GLN A 144 -13.78 0.86 -23.91
C GLN A 144 -13.56 -0.15 -25.04
N GLU A 145 -12.34 -0.65 -25.20
CA GLU A 145 -11.96 -1.60 -26.26
C GLU A 145 -12.63 -2.97 -26.07
N GLU A 146 -12.82 -3.44 -24.82
CA GLU A 146 -13.59 -4.66 -24.54
C GLU A 146 -15.10 -4.52 -24.83
N ARG A 147 -15.63 -3.29 -24.96
CA ARG A 147 -17.07 -3.04 -25.22
C ARG A 147 -17.39 -2.78 -26.69
N SER A 148 -16.39 -2.57 -27.55
CA SER A 148 -16.54 -2.36 -29.00
C SER A 148 -16.40 -3.66 -29.79
#